data_AF-A0A374W5E1-F1
#
_entry.id   AF-A0A374W5E1-F1
#
_cell.length_a   1.000
_cell.length_b   1.000
_cell.length_c   1.000
_cell.angle_alpha   90.00
_cell.angle_beta   90.00
_cell.angle_gamma   90.00
#
_symmetry.space_group_name_H-M   'P 1'
#
loop_
_entity.id
_entity.type
_entity.pdbx_description
1 polymer ?
#
loop_
_entity_poly.entity_id
_entity_poly.type
_entity_poly.pdbx_seq_one_letter_code
_entity_poly.pdbx_strand_id
1 'polypeptide(L)'
;MPLSKARVEDYPGSSYITFISGIWTRINFSKADFKEKQSGNGELIEQTFEATITNTDSDNEAILQAVVSELGFLRIDYTNGGIKVAGTDKFPVLLEKDRSGSPAIFKLSFKRQSPEFAKYFKSF
;
A
#
# COMPACT_ATOMS: atom_id res chain seq x y z
N MET A 1 -4.83 -3.58 3.12
CA MET A 1 -5.88 -4.63 3.23
C MET A 1 -5.27 -5.95 2.76
N PRO A 2 -5.34 -7.03 3.55
CA PRO A 2 -4.83 -8.33 3.12
C PRO A 2 -5.57 -8.88 1.90
N LEU A 3 -4.84 -9.53 0.99
CA LEU A 3 -5.38 -10.14 -0.22
C LEU A 3 -6.42 -11.22 0.10
N SER A 4 -6.17 -12.00 1.16
CA SER A 4 -7.04 -13.06 1.69
C SER A 4 -8.45 -12.58 2.06
N LYS A 5 -8.63 -11.27 2.30
CA LYS A 5 -9.87 -10.65 2.75
C LYS A 5 -10.51 -9.75 1.69
N ALA A 6 -9.99 -9.77 0.47
CA ALA A 6 -10.39 -8.88 -0.61
C ALA A 6 -11.02 -9.64 -1.76
N ARG A 7 -12.06 -9.05 -2.36
CA ARG A 7 -12.58 -9.45 -3.67
C ARG A 7 -12.45 -8.28 -4.61
N VAL A 8 -11.70 -8.47 -5.69
CA VAL A 8 -11.38 -7.42 -6.66
C VAL A 8 -11.62 -7.90 -8.09
N GLU A 9 -11.88 -6.96 -8.97
CA GLU A 9 -11.75 -7.15 -10.42
C GLU A 9 -10.57 -6.33 -10.91
N ASP A 10 -9.57 -7.02 -11.43
CA ASP A 10 -8.36 -6.43 -12.00
C ASP A 10 -8.16 -6.90 -13.44
N TYR A 11 -8.01 -5.94 -14.34
CA TYR A 11 -7.79 -6.17 -15.76
C TYR A 11 -6.39 -5.65 -16.14
N PRO A 12 -5.51 -6.48 -16.73
CA PRO A 12 -4.20 -6.04 -17.20
C PRO A 12 -4.30 -4.88 -18.19
N GLY A 13 -3.45 -3.87 -18.03
CA GLY A 13 -3.44 -2.65 -18.85
C GLY A 13 -4.50 -1.61 -18.44
N SER A 14 -5.47 -1.97 -17.60
CA SER A 14 -6.41 -1.01 -17.04
C SER A 14 -5.72 -0.13 -15.99
N SER A 15 -5.93 1.18 -16.07
CA SER A 15 -5.50 2.11 -15.02
C SER A 15 -6.38 2.03 -13.77
N TYR A 16 -7.44 1.22 -13.76
CA TYR A 16 -8.37 1.09 -12.65
C TYR A 16 -8.42 -0.34 -12.12
N ILE A 17 -8.61 -0.44 -10.80
CA ILE A 17 -8.95 -1.67 -10.09
C ILE A 17 -10.27 -1.46 -9.35
N THR A 18 -11.17 -2.43 -9.45
CA THR A 18 -12.48 -2.38 -8.81
C THR A 18 -12.49 -3.27 -7.58
N PHE A 19 -12.90 -2.73 -6.43
CA PHE A 19 -13.08 -3.48 -5.20
C PHE A 19 -14.55 -3.84 -5.01
N ILE A 20 -14.86 -5.14 -4.97
CA ILE A 20 -16.21 -5.68 -4.74
C ILE A 20 -16.48 -5.79 -3.23
N SER A 21 -15.50 -6.29 -2.46
CA SER A 21 -15.63 -6.42 -1.01
C SER A 21 -14.28 -6.47 -0.30
N GLY A 22 -14.28 -6.08 0.97
CA GLY A 22 -13.11 -6.12 1.85
C GLY A 22 -13.13 -4.98 2.86
N ILE A 23 -12.31 -5.07 3.91
CA ILE A 23 -12.21 -4.04 4.95
C ILE A 23 -10.83 -3.39 4.88
N TRP A 24 -10.82 -2.07 4.66
CA TRP A 24 -9.63 -1.26 4.72
C TRP A 24 -9.29 -0.90 6.17
N THR A 25 -8.10 -1.28 6.61
CA THR A 25 -7.53 -0.81 7.86
C THR A 25 -6.85 0.53 7.65
N ARG A 26 -7.34 1.59 8.30
CA ARG A 26 -6.71 2.90 8.26
C ARG A 26 -5.48 2.89 9.15
N ILE A 27 -4.36 3.37 8.60
CA ILE A 27 -3.12 3.59 9.35
C ILE A 27 -2.92 5.10 9.46
N ASN A 28 -2.81 5.60 10.68
CA ASN A 28 -2.47 7.00 10.92
C ASN A 28 -0.95 7.15 10.85
N PHE A 29 -0.49 8.14 10.09
CA PHE A 29 0.93 8.41 9.86
C PHE A 29 1.21 9.90 10.02
N SER A 30 2.46 10.25 10.35
CA SER A 30 2.92 11.64 10.39
C SER A 30 3.38 12.10 9.00
N LYS A 31 4.01 11.20 8.24
CA LYS A 31 4.47 11.44 6.87
C LYS A 31 4.36 10.16 6.06
N ALA A 32 3.95 10.28 4.80
CA ALA A 32 3.98 9.18 3.84
C ALA A 32 4.39 9.71 2.46
N ASP A 33 5.14 8.90 1.72
CA ASP A 33 5.59 9.17 0.36
C ASP A 33 5.44 7.90 -0.47
N PHE A 34 4.91 8.05 -1.68
CA PHE A 34 4.81 6.99 -2.67
C PHE A 34 5.34 7.49 -4.00
N LYS A 35 6.30 6.76 -4.56
CA LYS A 35 6.96 7.08 -5.83
C LYS A 35 6.86 5.92 -6.79
N GLU A 36 6.66 6.26 -8.05
CA GLU A 36 6.68 5.34 -9.16
C GLU A 36 7.63 5.89 -10.23
N LYS A 37 8.48 5.02 -10.76
CA LYS A 37 9.41 5.39 -11.83
C LYS A 37 9.47 4.27 -12.86
N GLN A 38 9.31 4.64 -14.12
CA GLN A 38 9.58 3.77 -15.25
C GLN A 38 10.80 4.32 -16.00
N SER A 39 11.83 3.50 -16.18
CA SER A 39 13.10 3.94 -16.79
C SER A 39 13.05 3.90 -18.33
N GLY A 40 12.17 3.08 -18.92
CA GLY A 40 11.93 3.01 -20.37
C GLY A 40 10.60 2.33 -20.72
N ASN A 41 10.11 2.55 -21.95
CA ASN A 41 8.86 1.93 -22.41
C ASN A 41 8.98 0.40 -22.41
N GLY A 42 8.05 -0.28 -21.73
CA GLY A 42 8.04 -1.74 -21.60
C GLY A 42 8.91 -2.28 -20.46
N GLU A 43 9.64 -1.42 -19.76
CA GLU A 43 10.36 -1.82 -18.54
C GLU A 43 9.42 -1.87 -17.33
N LEU A 44 9.83 -2.67 -16.34
CA LEU A 44 9.14 -2.73 -15.05
C LEU A 44 9.18 -1.37 -14.36
N ILE A 45 8.11 -1.09 -13.63
CA ILE A 45 7.92 0.14 -12.88
C ILE A 45 8.44 -0.08 -11.48
N GLU A 46 9.44 0.71 -11.09
CA GLU A 46 9.92 0.77 -9.72
C GLU A 46 8.88 1.50 -8.88
N GLN A 47 8.38 0.82 -7.84
CA GLN A 47 7.45 1.38 -6.89
C GLN A 47 8.08 1.37 -5.50
N THR A 48 8.11 2.53 -4.86
CA THR A 48 8.63 2.70 -3.50
C THR A 48 7.59 3.39 -2.65
N PHE A 49 7.34 2.85 -1.48
CA PHE A 49 6.49 3.45 -0.46
C PHE A 49 7.28 3.56 0.84
N GLU A 50 7.15 4.70 1.51
CA GLU A 50 7.62 4.88 2.88
C GLU A 50 6.61 5.70 3.69
N ALA A 51 6.32 5.28 4.91
CA ALA A 51 5.55 6.04 5.87
C ALA A 51 6.17 6.01 7.26
N THR A 52 6.12 7.16 7.94
CA THR A 52 6.57 7.34 9.32
C THR A 52 5.36 7.46 10.23
N ILE A 53 5.39 6.72 11.33
CA ILE A 53 4.31 6.65 12.31
C ILE A 53 4.91 6.93 13.68
N THR A 54 4.44 8.00 14.31
CA THR A 54 4.92 8.45 15.62
C THR A 54 4.02 7.99 16.77
N ASN A 55 2.77 7.60 16.47
CA ASN A 55 1.93 6.96 17.48
C ASN A 55 2.37 5.50 17.66
N THR A 56 2.96 5.19 18.80
CA THR A 56 3.49 3.88 19.14
C THR A 56 2.77 3.20 20.30
N ASP A 57 1.50 3.55 20.50
CA ASP A 57 0.62 2.81 21.41
C ASP A 57 0.49 1.33 21.01
N SER A 58 0.13 0.49 21.98
CA SER A 58 0.05 -0.97 21.82
C SER A 58 -0.99 -1.40 20.78
N ASP A 59 -2.09 -0.64 20.68
CA ASP A 59 -3.19 -0.95 19.77
C ASP A 59 -2.78 -0.71 18.32
N ASN A 60 -2.09 0.40 18.06
CA ASN A 60 -1.53 0.71 16.75
C ASN A 60 -0.40 -0.27 16.40
N GLU A 61 0.44 -0.66 17.36
CA GLU A 61 1.45 -1.70 17.10
C GLU A 61 0.82 -3.04 16.68
N ALA A 62 -0.28 -3.46 17.34
CA ALA A 62 -1.03 -4.66 16.96
C ALA A 62 -1.66 -4.54 15.57
N ILE A 63 -2.26 -3.39 15.25
CA ILE A 63 -2.80 -3.09 13.91
C ILE A 63 -1.71 -3.18 12.85
N LEU A 64 -0.56 -2.54 13.09
CA LEU A 64 0.56 -2.54 12.17
C LEU A 64 1.10 -3.95 11.95
N GLN A 65 1.25 -4.73 13.03
CA GLN A 65 1.70 -6.12 12.94
C GLN A 65 0.76 -6.95 12.07
N ALA A 66 -0.56 -6.80 12.23
CA ALA A 66 -1.54 -7.53 11.43
C ALA A 66 -1.47 -7.14 9.94
N VAL A 67 -1.19 -5.86 9.62
CA VAL A 67 -1.13 -5.40 8.23
C VAL A 67 0.17 -5.80 7.52
N VAL A 68 1.31 -5.82 8.21
CA VAL A 68 2.62 -6.17 7.60
C VAL A 68 2.88 -7.67 7.49
N SER A 69 2.07 -8.49 8.14
CA SER A 69 2.25 -9.95 8.16
C SER A 69 1.61 -10.67 6.97
N GLU A 70 0.91 -9.95 6.07
CA GLU A 70 0.18 -10.54 4.94
C GLU A 70 0.40 -9.73 3.65
N LEU A 71 0.48 -10.45 2.51
CA LEU A 71 0.41 -9.83 1.19
C LEU A 71 -0.96 -9.19 0.98
N GLY A 72 -0.99 -8.02 0.35
CA GLY A 72 -2.25 -7.32 0.13
C GLY A 72 -2.17 -6.11 -0.77
N PHE A 73 -3.10 -5.19 -0.52
CA PHE A 73 -3.27 -3.94 -1.23
C PHE A 73 -2.96 -2.77 -0.29
N LEU A 74 -2.22 -1.79 -0.80
CA LEU A 74 -2.04 -0.50 -0.14
C LEU A 74 -2.88 0.56 -0.86
N ARG A 75 -3.90 1.07 -0.19
CA ARG A 75 -4.65 2.24 -0.65
C ARG A 75 -3.94 3.51 -0.19
N ILE A 76 -3.81 4.45 -1.12
CA ILE A 76 -3.17 5.75 -0.92
C ILE A 76 -4.20 6.81 -1.25
N ASP A 77 -4.67 7.49 -0.21
CA ASP A 77 -5.60 8.62 -0.30
C ASP A 77 -4.78 9.92 -0.36
N TYR A 78 -4.75 10.55 -1.54
CA TYR A 78 -4.05 11.82 -1.75
C TYR A 78 -4.89 12.99 -1.26
N THR A 79 -4.22 14.07 -0.86
CA THR A 79 -4.85 15.30 -0.37
C THR A 79 -5.70 16.02 -1.42
N ASN A 80 -5.45 15.77 -2.70
CA ASN A 80 -6.25 16.29 -3.81
C ASN A 80 -7.53 15.45 -4.09
N GLY A 81 -7.84 14.48 -3.23
CA GLY A 81 -9.01 13.59 -3.38
C GLY A 81 -8.76 12.39 -4.31
N GLY A 82 -7.59 12.30 -4.95
CA GLY A 82 -7.22 11.12 -5.73
C GLY A 82 -6.98 9.91 -4.84
N ILE A 83 -7.41 8.72 -5.30
CA ILE A 83 -7.19 7.46 -4.59
C ILE A 83 -6.49 6.50 -5.53
N LYS A 84 -5.31 6.05 -5.15
CA LYS A 84 -4.58 4.97 -5.84
C LYS A 84 -4.48 3.75 -4.96
N VAL A 85 -4.26 2.60 -5.60
CA VAL A 85 -3.97 1.33 -4.95
C VAL A 85 -2.70 0.76 -5.54
N ALA A 86 -1.72 0.50 -4.68
CA ALA A 86 -0.56 -0.31 -5.00
C ALA A 86 -0.87 -1.78 -4.69
N GLY A 87 -0.54 -2.65 -5.64
CA GLY A 87 -0.83 -4.08 -5.59
C GLY A 87 -2.04 -4.49 -6.42
N THR A 88 -2.00 -5.70 -6.97
CA THR A 88 -3.11 -6.38 -7.65
C THR A 88 -3.34 -7.76 -7.02
N ASP A 89 -4.35 -8.49 -7.48
CA ASP A 89 -4.57 -9.89 -7.07
C ASP A 89 -3.39 -10.81 -7.43
N LYS A 90 -2.76 -10.55 -8.58
CA LYS A 90 -1.60 -11.30 -9.10
C LYS A 90 -0.26 -10.78 -8.57
N PHE A 91 -0.18 -9.48 -8.30
CA PHE A 91 1.04 -8.83 -7.83
C PHE A 91 0.74 -7.99 -6.58
N PRO A 92 0.44 -8.62 -5.43
CA PRO A 92 0.19 -7.92 -4.18
C PRO A 92 1.45 -7.22 -3.66
N VAL A 93 1.28 -6.31 -2.68
CA VAL A 93 2.36 -5.67 -1.95
C VAL A 93 2.56 -6.36 -0.59
N LEU A 94 3.82 -6.49 -0.17
CA LEU A 94 4.19 -6.82 1.20
C LEU A 94 4.77 -5.57 1.83
N LEU A 95 4.23 -5.17 2.98
CA LEU A 95 4.79 -4.07 3.76
C LEU A 95 5.80 -4.62 4.76
N GLU A 96 6.91 -3.92 4.90
CA GLU A 96 7.90 -4.13 5.92
C GLU A 96 7.68 -3.11 7.05
N LYS A 97 7.97 -3.50 8.28
CA LYS A 97 7.89 -2.64 9.46
C LYS A 97 9.25 -2.61 10.15
N ASP A 98 9.79 -1.42 10.30
CA ASP A 98 10.95 -1.16 11.15
C ASP A 98 10.54 -0.33 12.37
N ARG A 99 11.12 -0.66 13.53
CA ARG A 99 10.96 0.11 14.77
C ARG A 99 12.31 0.72 15.14
N SER A 100 12.34 2.02 15.40
CA SER A 100 13.57 2.73 15.78
C SER A 100 13.30 3.93 16.68
N GLY A 101 14.36 4.51 17.26
CA GLY A 101 14.29 5.77 18.01
C GLY A 101 13.89 5.66 19.48
N SER A 102 14.07 6.78 20.20
CA SER A 102 13.56 7.03 21.55
C SER A 102 13.13 8.51 21.63
N PRO A 103 11.83 8.84 21.64
CA PRO A 103 10.66 7.95 21.65
C PRO A 103 10.56 7.08 20.39
N ALA A 104 9.82 5.96 20.50
CA ALA A 104 9.71 4.97 19.43
C ALA A 104 9.02 5.56 18.19
N ILE A 105 9.50 5.17 17.02
CA ILE A 105 8.98 5.52 15.70
C ILE A 105 8.88 4.23 14.89
N PHE A 106 7.73 4.00 14.26
CA PHE A 106 7.57 2.95 13.27
C PHE A 106 7.75 3.52 11.87
N LYS A 107 8.48 2.78 11.03
CA LYS A 107 8.55 3.00 9.59
C LYS A 107 7.87 1.83 8.90
N LEU A 108 6.94 2.14 8.00
CA LEU A 108 6.39 1.18 7.05
C LEU A 108 6.98 1.44 5.67
N SER A 109 7.38 0.38 4.96
CA SER A 109 7.91 0.55 3.61
C SER A 109 7.69 -0.66 2.73
N PHE A 110 7.79 -0.43 1.42
CA PHE A 110 8.12 -1.48 0.47
C PHE A 110 8.92 -0.88 -0.68
N LYS A 111 9.73 -1.73 -1.31
CA LYS A 111 10.37 -1.42 -2.60
C LYS A 111 10.20 -2.62 -3.52
N ARG A 112 9.61 -2.41 -4.69
CA ARG A 112 9.35 -3.50 -5.64
C ARG A 112 9.47 -3.05 -7.08
N GLN A 113 9.56 -4.04 -7.96
CA GLN A 113 9.33 -3.87 -9.39
C GLN A 113 7.95 -4.42 -9.72
N SER A 114 7.17 -3.67 -10.50
CA SER A 114 5.80 -3.99 -10.88
C SER A 114 5.66 -3.94 -12.39
N PRO A 115 4.91 -4.85 -13.03
CA PRO A 115 4.61 -4.76 -14.45
C PRO A 115 3.66 -3.59 -14.78
N GLU A 116 2.95 -3.07 -13.79
CA GLU A 116 1.95 -2.00 -13.94
C GLU A 116 2.11 -0.92 -12.88
N PHE A 117 1.68 0.31 -13.22
CA PHE A 117 1.57 1.41 -12.26
C PHE A 117 0.48 1.10 -11.23
N ALA A 118 0.51 1.81 -10.10
CA ALA A 118 -0.56 1.79 -9.13
C ALA A 118 -1.87 2.24 -9.79
N LYS A 119 -2.92 1.46 -9.58
CA LYS A 119 -4.20 1.64 -10.26
C LYS A 119 -5.09 2.59 -9.46
N TYR A 120 -5.94 3.35 -10.16
CA TYR A 120 -6.97 4.17 -9.55
C TYR A 120 -8.04 3.29 -8.91
N PHE A 121 -8.46 3.66 -7.71
CA PHE A 121 -9.47 2.94 -6.95
C PHE A 121 -10.88 3.20 -7.52
N LYS A 122 -11.64 2.12 -7.72
CA LYS A 122 -13.09 2.15 -7.92
C LYS A 122 -13.77 1.25 -6.90
N SER A 123 -14.89 1.71 -6.32
CA SER A 123 -15.82 0.85 -5.57
C SER A 123 -17.24 1.13 -6.04
N PHE A 124 -18.11 0.14 -5.86
CA PHE A 124 -19.55 0.25 -6.04
C PHE A 124 -20.26 0.33 -4.69
#